data_AF-A0A9X1RQA7-F1
#
_entry.id   AF-A0A9X1RQA7-F1
#
_cell.length_a   1.000
_cell.length_b   1.000
_cell.length_c   1.000
_cell.angle_alpha   90.00
_cell.angle_beta   90.00
_cell.angle_gamma   90.00
#
_symmetry.space_group_name_H-M   'P 1'
#
loop_
_entity.id
_entity.type
_entity.pdbx_description
1 polymer ?
#
loop_
_entity_poly.entity_id
_entity_poly.type
_entity_poly.pdbx_seq_one_letter_code
_entity_poly.pdbx_strand_id
1 'polypeptide(L)'
;MPSKIRNSLLWIFDAFEREPGYLCKLMFGADAAYMDGLLCLIAADREKPFNGLLVCTSRDRHAALIDEMPALQPHPVLGKWLYVTQEDPDFEATAQHLTELVLARDPRVGVEPKPRKSAKSGKSGKSGKGGGNSLLPK
;
A
#
# COMPACT_ATOMS: atom_id res chain seq x y z
N MET A 1 -12.12 -25.60 6.07
CA MET A 1 -11.38 -24.35 6.34
C MET A 1 -11.11 -23.72 4.99
N PRO A 2 -11.52 -22.48 4.69
CA PRO A 2 -11.13 -21.87 3.44
C PRO A 2 -9.61 -21.66 3.51
N SER A 3 -8.87 -22.44 2.73
CA SER A 3 -7.46 -22.23 2.48
C SER A 3 -7.29 -20.76 2.14
N LYS A 4 -6.52 -20.03 2.95
CA LYS A 4 -6.22 -18.62 2.74
C LYS A 4 -5.58 -18.53 1.36
N ILE A 5 -6.33 -18.12 0.35
CA ILE A 5 -5.85 -18.00 -1.03
C ILE A 5 -4.62 -17.11 -0.96
N ARG A 6 -3.46 -17.69 -1.24
CA ARG A 6 -2.21 -16.94 -1.37
C ARG A 6 -2.33 -16.17 -2.67
N ASN A 7 -2.03 -14.88 -2.60
CA ASN A 7 -1.95 -14.01 -3.76
C ASN A 7 -0.95 -14.58 -4.76
N SER A 8 -1.42 -14.96 -5.96
CA SER A 8 -0.57 -15.64 -6.94
C SER A 8 0.56 -14.76 -7.47
N LEU A 9 0.45 -13.43 -7.35
CA LEU A 9 1.44 -12.46 -7.79
C LEU A 9 2.58 -12.20 -6.80
N LEU A 10 2.61 -12.90 -5.66
CA LEU A 10 3.65 -12.67 -4.65
C LEU A 10 5.07 -12.94 -5.15
N TRP A 11 5.24 -13.76 -6.18
CA TRP A 11 6.54 -14.02 -6.83
C TRP A 11 7.25 -12.73 -7.29
N ILE A 12 6.50 -11.65 -7.59
CA ILE A 12 7.07 -10.35 -7.98
C ILE A 12 7.95 -9.79 -6.87
N PHE A 13 7.58 -10.04 -5.61
CA PHE A 13 8.29 -9.50 -4.45
C PHE A 13 9.47 -10.37 -4.00
N ASP A 14 9.66 -11.55 -4.59
CA ASP A 14 10.85 -12.38 -4.36
C ASP A 14 12.13 -11.58 -4.70
N ALA A 15 12.03 -10.63 -5.65
CA ALA A 15 13.10 -9.70 -6.01
C ALA A 15 13.59 -8.83 -4.83
N PHE A 16 12.75 -8.58 -3.82
CA PHE A 16 13.05 -7.69 -2.71
C PHE A 16 13.49 -8.42 -1.43
N GLU A 17 13.37 -9.75 -1.35
CA GLU A 17 13.58 -10.49 -0.10
C GLU A 17 14.99 -10.32 0.51
N ARG A 18 15.97 -9.96 -0.32
CA ARG A 18 17.36 -9.74 0.10
C ARG A 18 17.63 -8.30 0.55
N GLU A 19 16.69 -7.39 0.31
CA GLU A 19 16.86 -5.98 0.64
C GLU A 19 16.54 -5.74 2.12
N PRO A 20 17.47 -5.16 2.91
CA PRO A 20 17.23 -4.92 4.33
C PRO A 20 16.11 -3.87 4.57
N GLY A 21 15.85 -3.01 3.59
CA GLY A 21 14.78 -2.01 3.63
C GLY A 21 13.41 -2.53 3.22
N TYR A 22 13.30 -3.79 2.79
CA TYR A 22 12.06 -4.35 2.30
C TYR A 22 11.12 -4.76 3.43
N LEU A 23 9.84 -4.37 3.30
CA LEU A 23 8.76 -4.81 4.17
C LEU A 23 7.52 -5.14 3.34
N CYS A 24 6.92 -6.31 3.58
CA CYS A 24 5.63 -6.67 3.00
C CYS A 24 4.50 -6.45 4.03
N LYS A 25 3.40 -5.81 3.63
CA LYS A 25 2.20 -5.64 4.45
C LYS A 25 0.93 -5.89 3.67
N LEU A 26 -0.10 -6.39 4.35
CA LEU A 26 -1.43 -6.49 3.76
C LEU A 26 -2.08 -5.11 3.64
N MET A 27 -2.48 -4.74 2.42
CA MET A 27 -3.25 -3.54 2.11
C MET A 27 -4.35 -3.87 1.11
N PHE A 28 -5.59 -3.43 1.38
CA PHE A 28 -6.74 -3.69 0.51
C PHE A 28 -7.02 -5.18 0.22
N GLY A 29 -6.60 -6.07 1.13
CA GLY A 29 -6.71 -7.52 0.92
C GLY A 29 -5.70 -8.09 -0.09
N ALA A 30 -4.67 -7.30 -0.42
CA ALA A 30 -3.56 -7.62 -1.31
C ALA A 30 -2.21 -7.36 -0.58
N ASP A 31 -1.10 -7.72 -1.21
CA ASP A 31 0.23 -7.60 -0.63
C ASP A 31 0.92 -6.34 -1.16
N ALA A 32 1.40 -5.50 -0.24
CA ALA A 32 2.07 -4.25 -0.53
C ALA A 32 3.55 -4.31 -0.16
N ALA A 33 4.41 -4.02 -1.12
CA ALA A 33 5.83 -3.88 -0.95
C ALA A 33 6.19 -2.44 -0.54
N TYR A 34 6.90 -2.36 0.56
CA TYR A 34 7.55 -1.14 1.02
C TYR A 34 9.06 -1.27 0.86
N MET A 35 9.70 -0.18 0.46
CA MET A 35 11.15 -0.07 0.38
C MET A 35 11.61 1.17 1.14
N ASP A 36 12.49 0.99 2.12
CA ASP A 36 13.00 2.06 3.00
C ASP A 36 11.88 2.93 3.62
N GLY A 37 10.75 2.29 3.94
CA GLY A 37 9.59 2.96 4.53
C GLY A 37 8.62 3.62 3.53
N LEU A 38 8.96 3.68 2.24
CA LEU A 38 8.07 4.16 1.18
C LEU A 38 7.18 3.03 0.67
N LEU A 39 5.91 3.31 0.41
CA LEU A 39 5.00 2.37 -0.24
C LEU A 39 5.27 2.39 -1.75
N CYS A 40 5.74 1.28 -2.32
CA CYS A 40 6.24 1.22 -3.70
C CYS A 40 5.27 0.48 -4.64
N LEU A 41 4.99 -0.80 -4.36
CA LEU A 41 4.17 -1.66 -5.22
C LEU A 41 3.08 -2.37 -4.44
N ILE A 42 1.97 -2.71 -5.10
CA ILE A 42 0.93 -3.59 -4.53
C ILE A 42 0.61 -4.67 -5.56
N ALA A 43 0.91 -5.92 -5.22
CA ALA A 43 0.54 -7.08 -6.00
C ALA A 43 -0.88 -7.47 -5.62
N ALA A 44 -1.83 -7.37 -6.54
CA ALA A 44 -3.24 -7.62 -6.29
C ALA A 44 -3.77 -8.75 -7.19
N ASP A 45 -4.14 -9.86 -6.57
CA ASP A 45 -4.76 -11.00 -7.25
C ASP A 45 -6.22 -11.15 -6.81
N ARG A 46 -7.04 -10.19 -7.23
CA ARG A 46 -8.46 -10.09 -6.88
C ARG A 46 -9.28 -9.86 -8.15
N GLU A 47 -10.59 -9.69 -7.98
CA GLU A 47 -11.45 -9.24 -9.06
C GLU A 47 -11.09 -7.82 -9.53
N LYS A 48 -11.35 -7.54 -10.80
CA LYS A 48 -11.15 -6.21 -11.39
C LYS A 48 -11.88 -5.16 -10.53
N PRO A 49 -11.26 -4.00 -10.28
CA PRO A 49 -10.03 -3.49 -10.90
C PRO A 49 -8.72 -3.83 -10.15
N PHE A 50 -8.78 -4.63 -9.09
CA PHE A 50 -7.60 -4.99 -8.29
C PHE A 50 -7.00 -6.34 -8.74
N ASN A 51 -6.71 -6.43 -10.04
CA ASN A 51 -6.15 -7.61 -10.69
C ASN A 51 -4.89 -7.22 -11.47
N GLY A 52 -3.73 -7.24 -10.82
CA GLY A 52 -2.47 -6.81 -11.40
C GLY A 52 -1.52 -6.17 -10.40
N LEU A 53 -0.62 -5.35 -10.91
CA LEU A 53 0.40 -4.68 -10.12
C LEU A 53 0.14 -3.18 -10.11
N LEU A 54 -0.01 -2.62 -8.91
CA LEU A 54 -0.16 -1.17 -8.73
C LEU A 54 1.20 -0.54 -8.44
N VAL A 55 1.43 0.63 -9.03
CA VAL A 55 2.61 1.45 -8.81
C VAL A 55 2.22 2.66 -7.99
N CYS A 56 2.74 2.72 -6.76
CA CYS A 56 2.50 3.80 -5.85
C CYS A 56 3.44 4.96 -6.20
N THR A 57 2.90 5.95 -6.92
CA THR A 57 3.62 7.12 -7.43
C THR A 57 2.77 8.39 -7.29
N SER A 58 3.35 9.55 -7.57
CA SER A 58 2.65 10.84 -7.67
C SER A 58 2.27 11.13 -9.13
N ARG A 59 1.19 11.90 -9.33
CA ARG A 59 0.63 12.16 -10.67
C ARG A 59 1.59 12.87 -11.62
N ASP A 60 2.46 13.73 -11.11
CA ASP A 60 3.50 14.43 -11.87
C ASP A 60 4.50 13.48 -12.56
N ARG A 61 4.61 12.24 -12.06
CA ARG A 61 5.52 11.21 -12.60
C ARG A 61 4.83 10.23 -13.54
N HIS A 62 3.51 10.34 -13.71
CA HIS A 62 2.73 9.38 -14.52
C HIS A 62 3.20 9.36 -15.96
N ALA A 63 3.32 10.52 -16.60
CA ALA A 63 3.73 10.62 -17.99
C ALA A 63 5.08 9.93 -18.23
N ALA A 64 6.09 10.23 -17.41
CA ALA A 64 7.42 9.63 -17.54
C ALA A 64 7.43 8.11 -17.36
N LEU A 65 6.58 7.57 -16.48
CA LEU A 65 6.46 6.12 -16.28
C LEU A 65 5.69 5.45 -17.42
N ILE A 66 4.64 6.09 -17.95
CA ILE A 66 3.86 5.56 -19.08
C ILE A 66 4.68 5.60 -20.37
N ASP A 67 5.47 6.65 -20.59
CA ASP A 67 6.35 6.75 -21.76
C ASP A 67 7.40 5.63 -21.78
N GLU A 68 7.89 5.22 -20.61
CA GLU A 68 8.86 4.12 -20.45
C GLU A 68 8.20 2.74 -20.47
N MET A 69 6.99 2.62 -19.91
CA MET A 69 6.21 1.37 -19.81
C MET A 69 4.76 1.62 -20.26
N PRO A 70 4.45 1.54 -21.57
CA PRO A 70 3.13 1.89 -22.12
C PRO A 70 1.95 1.04 -21.62
N ALA A 71 2.22 -0.13 -21.04
CA ALA A 71 1.21 -0.98 -20.39
C ALA A 71 0.67 -0.37 -19.09
N LEU A 72 1.36 0.62 -18.51
CA LEU A 72 0.88 1.32 -17.32
C LEU A 72 -0.27 2.26 -17.66
N GLN A 73 -1.30 2.21 -16.82
CA GLN A 73 -2.47 3.08 -16.93
C GLN A 73 -2.87 3.64 -15.56
N PRO A 74 -3.49 4.84 -15.50
CA PRO A 74 -4.09 5.31 -14.26
C PRO A 74 -5.09 4.31 -13.70
N HIS A 75 -4.95 3.94 -12.43
CA HIS A 75 -5.87 2.99 -11.82
C HIS A 75 -7.29 3.59 -11.75
N PRO A 76 -8.35 2.87 -12.17
CA PRO A 76 -9.69 3.45 -12.32
C PRO A 76 -10.31 3.93 -10.99
N VAL A 77 -10.04 3.22 -9.89
CA VAL A 77 -10.49 3.62 -8.53
C VAL A 77 -9.46 4.49 -7.80
N LEU A 78 -8.18 4.11 -7.86
CA LEU A 78 -7.08 4.81 -7.19
C LEU A 78 -6.32 5.70 -8.18
N GLY A 79 -7.01 6.61 -8.87
CA GLY A 79 -6.47 7.43 -9.97
C GLY A 79 -5.35 8.42 -9.62
N LYS A 80 -4.69 8.25 -8.48
CA LYS A 80 -3.40 8.85 -8.12
C LYS A 80 -2.21 7.90 -8.41
N TRP A 81 -2.48 6.61 -8.59
CA TRP A 81 -1.51 5.56 -8.82
C TRP A 81 -1.68 4.99 -10.23
N LEU A 82 -0.61 4.39 -10.74
CA LEU A 82 -0.65 3.63 -11.97
C LEU A 82 -0.89 2.15 -11.67
N TYR A 83 -1.27 1.41 -12.70
CA TYR A 83 -1.48 -0.02 -12.63
C TYR A 83 -1.25 -0.68 -14.00
N VAL A 84 -0.83 -1.94 -13.96
CA VAL A 84 -0.84 -2.85 -15.11
C VAL A 84 -1.64 -4.10 -14.73
N THR A 85 -2.44 -4.61 -15.66
CA THR A 85 -3.37 -5.72 -15.46
C THR A 85 -2.65 -7.06 -15.63
N GLN A 86 -3.02 -8.13 -14.92
CA GLN A 86 -2.41 -9.46 -15.18
C GLN A 86 -2.73 -10.01 -16.57
N GLU A 87 -3.82 -9.55 -17.19
CA GLU A 87 -4.24 -9.96 -18.53
C GLU A 87 -3.48 -9.20 -19.64
N ASP A 88 -2.67 -8.21 -19.27
CA ASP A 88 -1.87 -7.45 -20.22
C ASP A 88 -0.71 -8.32 -20.75
N PRO A 89 -0.49 -8.42 -22.08
CA PRO A 89 0.61 -9.20 -22.65
C PRO A 89 1.99 -8.80 -22.12
N ASP A 90 2.17 -7.53 -21.74
CA ASP A 90 3.43 -6.98 -21.26
C ASP A 90 3.50 -6.98 -19.71
N PHE A 91 2.57 -7.65 -19.02
CA PHE A 91 2.48 -7.66 -17.56
C PHE A 91 3.78 -8.08 -16.89
N GLU A 92 4.34 -9.23 -17.27
CA GLU A 92 5.55 -9.76 -16.63
C GLU A 92 6.76 -8.86 -16.87
N ALA A 93 6.92 -8.36 -18.10
CA ALA A 93 7.99 -7.43 -18.45
C ALA A 93 7.87 -6.11 -17.66
N THR A 94 6.65 -5.58 -17.56
CA THR A 94 6.37 -4.36 -16.77
C THR A 94 6.62 -4.60 -15.29
N ALA A 95 6.22 -5.76 -14.75
CA ALA A 95 6.45 -6.12 -13.36
C ALA A 95 7.94 -6.22 -13.05
N GLN A 96 8.73 -6.84 -13.93
CA GLN A 96 10.19 -6.90 -13.79
C GLN A 96 10.81 -5.49 -13.82
N HIS A 97 10.41 -4.65 -14.78
CA HIS A 97 10.96 -3.29 -14.87
C HIS A 97 10.64 -2.47 -13.61
N LEU A 98 9.43 -2.60 -13.08
CA LEU A 98 9.03 -1.93 -11.85
C LEU A 98 9.81 -2.41 -10.63
N THR A 99 10.12 -3.71 -10.52
CA THR A 99 10.97 -4.19 -9.41
C THR A 99 12.38 -3.66 -9.52
N GLU A 100 12.94 -3.57 -10.73
CA GLU A 100 14.24 -2.94 -10.99
C GLU A 100 14.26 -1.47 -10.57
N LEU A 101 13.22 -0.69 -10.89
CA LEU A 101 13.10 0.71 -10.44
C LEU A 101 13.05 0.83 -8.91
N VAL A 102 12.31 -0.06 -8.23
CA VAL A 102 12.25 -0.06 -6.76
C VAL A 102 13.60 -0.44 -6.14
N LEU A 103 14.29 -1.44 -6.69
CA LEU A 103 15.63 -1.82 -6.25
C LEU A 103 16.63 -0.68 -6.45
N ALA A 104 16.55 0.04 -7.57
CA ALA A 104 17.36 1.21 -7.87
C ALA A 104 17.00 2.46 -7.04
N ARG A 105 15.97 2.40 -6.19
CA ARG A 105 15.42 3.54 -5.44
C ARG A 105 15.05 4.70 -6.36
N ASP A 106 14.49 4.39 -7.53
CA ASP A 106 14.14 5.39 -8.53
C ASP A 106 13.21 6.47 -7.93
N PRO A 107 13.57 7.75 -8.14
CA PRO A 107 12.75 8.93 -8.07
C PRO A 107 11.28 8.74 -7.84
N ARG A 108 10.73 8.12 -8.89
CA ARG A 108 9.37 8.16 -9.36
C ARG A 108 8.50 7.15 -8.63
N VAL A 109 9.06 6.12 -8.03
CA VAL A 109 8.31 5.06 -7.34
C VAL A 109 8.48 5.20 -5.83
N GLY A 110 7.37 5.09 -5.09
CA GLY A 110 7.37 5.28 -3.64
C GLY A 110 6.54 6.48 -3.23
N VAL A 111 5.61 6.27 -2.31
CA VAL A 111 4.89 7.35 -1.62
C VAL A 111 5.03 7.17 -0.12
N GLU A 112 5.21 8.28 0.59
CA GLU A 112 5.23 8.25 2.05
C GLU A 112 3.85 7.80 2.57
N PRO A 113 3.80 6.73 3.39
CA PRO A 113 2.57 6.31 4.01
C PRO A 113 2.11 7.39 4.99
N LYS A 114 1.01 8.07 4.69
CA LYS A 114 0.42 9.05 5.62
C LYS A 114 0.09 8.33 6.94
N PRO A 115 0.62 8.77 8.10
CA PRO A 115 0.27 8.19 9.37
C PRO A 115 -1.24 8.38 9.59
N ARG A 116 -1.98 7.26 9.71
CA ARG A 116 -3.38 7.30 10.12
C ARG A 116 -3.42 7.93 11.50
N LYS A 117 -4.00 9.14 11.62
CA LYS A 117 -4.36 9.70 12.93
C LYS A 117 -5.22 8.65 13.62
N SER A 118 -4.70 8.02 14.68
CA SER A 118 -5.49 7.13 15.51
C SER A 118 -6.65 7.96 16.05
N ALA A 119 -7.87 7.62 15.65
CA ALA A 119 -9.03 8.12 16.35
C ALA A 119 -8.87 7.61 17.79
N LYS A 120 -8.56 8.50 18.72
CA LYS A 120 -8.63 8.20 20.15
C LYS A 120 -10.04 7.71 20.41
N SER A 121 -10.20 6.40 20.53
CA SER A 121 -11.37 5.78 21.14
C SER A 121 -11.43 6.33 22.57
N GLY A 122 -12.22 7.39 22.75
CA GLY A 122 -12.56 7.94 24.06
C GLY A 122 -13.36 6.92 24.85
N LYS A 123 -12.66 6.01 25.51
CA LYS A 123 -13.16 5.25 26.67
C LYS A 123 -12.04 5.19 27.70
N SER A 124 -11.89 6.30 28.42
CA SER A 124 -11.33 6.32 29.78
C SER A 124 -12.46 6.90 30.62
N GLY A 125 -13.20 6.08 31.36
CA GLY A 125 -12.73 5.52 32.61
C GLY A 125 -13.40 6.32 33.72
N LYS A 126 -14.71 6.13 33.93
CA LYS A 126 -15.42 6.72 35.06
C LYS A 126 -15.15 5.84 36.29
N SER A 127 -13.94 5.96 36.85
CA SER A 127 -13.58 5.40 38.14
C SER A 127 -14.10 6.33 39.24
N GLY A 128 -14.95 5.81 40.12
CA GLY A 128 -15.57 6.56 41.21
C GLY A 128 -14.73 6.66 42.48
N LYS A 129 -14.99 7.73 43.25
CA LYS A 129 -14.93 7.90 44.72
C LYS A 129 -15.23 9.40 44.96
N GLY A 130 -16.20 9.83 45.76
CA GLY A 130 -16.54 9.42 47.12
C GLY A 130 -15.85 10.36 48.10
N GLY A 131 -16.59 11.30 48.70
CA GLY A 131 -16.09 12.19 49.76
C GLY A 131 -16.89 13.50 49.86
N GLY A 132 -17.76 13.60 50.86
CA GLY A 132 -18.57 14.80 51.13
C GLY A 132 -17.82 15.86 51.94
N ASN A 133 -18.38 17.06 51.99
CA ASN A 133 -18.45 17.79 53.26
C ASN A 133 -19.64 18.76 53.29
N SER A 134 -20.20 18.85 54.49
CA SER A 134 -21.27 19.73 54.97
C SER A 134 -20.91 21.22 54.86
N LEU A 135 -21.90 22.09 54.64
CA LEU A 135 -22.07 23.40 55.30
C LEU A 135 -23.32 24.15 54.80
N LEU A 136 -24.31 24.28 55.70
CA LEU A 136 -25.36 25.32 55.80
C LEU A 136 -24.76 26.74 55.71
N PRO A 137 -25.51 27.86 55.48
CA PRO A 137 -26.85 28.20 56.03
C PRO A 137 -27.78 28.88 54.99
N LYS A 138 -29.04 29.29 55.21
CA LYS A 138 -29.83 29.79 56.34
C LYS A 138 -31.29 29.37 56.14
#